data_AF-A0A0Q9UEZ4-F1
#
_entry.id   AF-A0A0Q9UEZ4-F1
#
_cell.length_a   1.000
_cell.length_b   1.000
_cell.length_c   1.000
_cell.angle_alpha   90.00
_cell.angle_beta   90.00
_cell.angle_gamma   90.00
#
_symmetry.space_group_name_H-M   'P 1'
#
loop_
_entity.id
_entity.type
_entity.pdbx_description
1 polymer ?
#
loop_
_entity_poly.entity_id
_entity_poly.type
_entity_poly.pdbx_seq_one_letter_code
_entity_poly.pdbx_strand_id
1 'polypeptide(L)'
;MTTSLPVFELGRPRLDLERVAALAADLLELRGEVTEDGDRLSVSDENLVLEVFTASGELFAADRSQLHNPSLRPVLPTPEEAYARARDLMERHALAPRTGELVELVELGPGGTHVAARARRRARADRRTRQLDVQARFTLGIRNPGVDSEPKVLPVIGGGGKLSFTFGDGGRLIGANGGFRPVGEPTFVDALDVDEAFERLGSGDKLDREGAYLAYYLAPGDVGQEVLTPVWVFTSAFDVEHAGGRGRSTVHGRHTFVAATDRGPVFAQVEEQSERGDRPPAARRPFDRNGARADRAVNPSEAGTSWVRQIDQSTPLGGSPANAQGFVDGLSADGWQTNFNWGDLNAWESDWHSDDDTWVDAADFVFYTGHANQNGWVLCVPGKKQSVLLTPSSVGAAPASPGDLYGQNDLEWFAVAACGPLQDDVISAGGGDVLSRWDGAFDGLHTMLGYGAITFDNTDEGRKLARYTRDGMSVIDAWFRTAKEVQPATNGEAAPDGPDVWVGAMWVTKAGVDPSGDHIWGHGSVAADPTAPTQLVCMWTTC
;
A
#
# COMPACT_ATOMS: atom_id res chain seq x y z
N MET A 1 35.75 -15.09 1.47
CA MET A 1 36.14 -14.13 0.42
C MET A 1 35.09 -13.05 0.47
N THR A 2 35.47 -11.77 0.54
CA THR A 2 34.49 -10.68 0.49
C THR A 2 33.92 -10.63 -0.93
N THR A 3 32.59 -10.70 -1.04
CA THR A 3 31.89 -10.55 -2.32
C THR A 3 31.93 -9.08 -2.70
N SER A 4 32.31 -8.76 -3.94
CA SER A 4 32.29 -7.38 -4.43
C SER A 4 31.04 -7.16 -5.28
N LEU A 5 30.25 -6.14 -4.95
CA LEU A 5 29.00 -5.81 -5.63
C LEU A 5 29.04 -4.39 -6.22
N PRO A 6 28.40 -4.16 -7.38
CA PRO A 6 28.35 -2.84 -7.99
C PRO A 6 27.37 -1.92 -7.25
N VAL A 7 27.77 -0.67 -7.05
CA VAL A 7 26.94 0.45 -6.60
C VAL A 7 26.92 1.49 -7.70
N PHE A 8 25.73 1.92 -8.12
CA PHE A 8 25.57 2.83 -9.24
C PHE A 8 25.20 4.23 -8.76
N GLU A 9 25.90 5.25 -9.24
CA GLU A 9 25.49 6.64 -9.03
C GLU A 9 24.19 6.92 -9.79
N LEU A 10 23.23 7.59 -9.14
CA LEU A 10 21.96 7.97 -9.72
C LEU A 10 22.03 9.43 -10.18
N GLY A 11 21.74 9.64 -11.46
CA GLY A 11 21.59 10.97 -12.02
C GLY A 11 20.26 11.60 -11.64
N ARG A 12 20.21 12.94 -11.68
CA ARG A 12 18.94 13.67 -11.65
C ARG A 12 18.32 13.72 -13.05
N PRO A 13 17.01 13.52 -13.18
CA PRO A 13 16.33 13.67 -14.46
C PRO A 13 16.49 15.11 -14.97
N ARG A 14 16.61 15.27 -16.29
CA ARG A 14 16.43 16.58 -16.91
C ARG A 14 14.95 16.81 -17.14
N LEU A 15 14.37 17.65 -16.29
CA LEU A 15 12.98 18.08 -16.37
C LEU A 15 12.95 19.55 -16.75
N ASP A 16 12.15 19.86 -17.77
CA ASP A 16 11.75 21.21 -18.11
C ASP A 16 10.23 21.22 -18.37
N LEU A 17 9.65 22.42 -18.33
CA LEU A 17 8.20 22.60 -18.44
C LEU A 17 7.68 22.11 -19.81
N GLU A 18 8.48 22.29 -20.88
CA GLU A 18 8.10 21.86 -22.23
C GLU A 18 7.97 20.33 -22.32
N ARG A 19 8.90 19.60 -21.71
CA ARG A 19 8.86 18.13 -21.65
C ARG A 19 7.65 17.63 -20.88
N VAL A 20 7.31 18.24 -19.74
CA VAL A 20 6.14 17.85 -18.94
C VAL A 20 4.84 18.12 -19.71
N ALA A 21 4.73 19.28 -20.36
CA ALA A 21 3.59 19.61 -21.20
C ALA A 21 3.45 18.64 -22.40
N ALA A 22 4.56 18.26 -23.04
CA ALA A 22 4.56 17.30 -24.14
C ALA A 22 4.12 15.90 -23.69
N LEU A 23 4.59 15.44 -22.51
CA LEU A 23 4.14 14.18 -21.92
C LEU A 23 2.63 14.21 -21.64
N ALA A 24 2.11 15.29 -21.07
CA ALA A 24 0.68 15.42 -20.79
C ALA A 24 -0.16 15.36 -22.08
N ALA A 25 0.27 16.07 -23.11
CA ALA A 25 -0.41 16.12 -24.39
C ALA A 25 -0.41 14.77 -25.13
N ASP A 26 0.69 14.03 -25.09
CA ASP A 26 0.81 12.78 -25.86
C ASP A 26 0.31 11.55 -25.11
N LEU A 27 0.40 11.52 -23.77
CA LEU A 27 -0.10 10.39 -22.97
C LEU A 27 -1.60 10.44 -22.77
N LEU A 28 -2.16 11.62 -22.44
CA LEU A 28 -3.55 11.76 -22.02
C LEU A 28 -4.36 12.74 -22.88
N GLU A 29 -3.79 13.30 -23.95
CA GLU A 29 -4.40 14.42 -24.70
C GLU A 29 -4.65 15.65 -23.81
N LEU A 30 -3.92 15.76 -22.70
CA LEU A 30 -4.07 16.80 -21.70
C LEU A 30 -3.23 18.03 -22.06
N ARG A 31 -3.88 19.18 -22.20
CA ARG A 31 -3.23 20.46 -22.47
C ARG A 31 -3.56 21.45 -21.36
N GLY A 32 -2.53 22.06 -20.80
CA GLY A 32 -2.67 23.04 -19.73
C GLY A 32 -1.35 23.72 -19.42
N GLU A 33 -1.40 24.66 -18.48
CA GLU A 33 -0.20 25.24 -17.90
C GLU A 33 0.46 24.24 -16.96
N VAL A 34 1.79 24.17 -16.99
CA VAL A 34 2.55 23.35 -16.04
C VAL A 34 2.69 24.13 -14.74
N THR A 35 2.18 23.58 -13.65
CA THR A 35 2.34 24.12 -12.30
C THR A 35 3.47 23.41 -11.57
N GLU A 36 4.10 24.11 -10.63
CA GLU A 36 5.12 23.56 -9.74
C GLU A 36 4.57 23.56 -8.31
N ASP A 37 4.61 22.40 -7.66
CA ASP A 37 4.22 22.25 -6.26
C ASP A 37 5.29 21.43 -5.54
N GLY A 38 6.20 22.12 -4.85
CA GLY A 38 7.25 21.54 -4.02
C GLY A 38 8.16 20.55 -4.77
N ASP A 39 7.77 19.28 -4.75
CA ASP A 39 8.50 18.15 -5.32
C ASP A 39 7.94 17.68 -6.68
N ARG A 40 6.98 18.39 -7.29
CA ARG A 40 6.31 17.99 -8.54
C ARG A 40 6.14 19.11 -9.56
N LEU A 41 6.19 18.70 -10.83
CA LEU A 41 5.65 19.45 -11.95
C LEU A 41 4.37 18.77 -12.43
N SER A 42 3.29 19.54 -12.63
CA SER A 42 1.96 18.98 -12.84
C SER A 42 1.22 19.69 -13.97
N VAL A 43 0.42 18.93 -14.72
CA VAL A 43 -0.63 19.44 -15.60
C VAL A 43 -1.90 18.71 -15.21
N SER A 44 -2.99 19.42 -15.01
CA SER A 44 -4.27 18.81 -14.65
C SER A 44 -5.47 19.59 -15.16
N ASP A 45 -6.56 18.88 -15.37
CA ASP A 45 -7.90 19.43 -15.47
C ASP A 45 -8.84 18.66 -14.51
N GLU A 46 -10.15 18.80 -14.71
CA GLU A 46 -11.17 18.11 -13.90
C GLU A 46 -11.00 16.58 -13.89
N ASN A 47 -10.67 15.98 -15.03
CA ASN A 47 -10.65 14.52 -15.20
C ASN A 47 -9.25 13.94 -15.38
N LEU A 48 -8.33 14.72 -15.94
CA LEU A 48 -7.01 14.25 -16.31
C LEU A 48 -5.95 14.89 -15.41
N VAL A 49 -4.93 14.10 -15.08
CA VAL A 49 -3.76 14.58 -14.35
C VAL A 49 -2.52 13.89 -14.87
N LEU A 50 -1.45 14.67 -15.02
CA LEU A 50 -0.09 14.19 -15.15
C LEU A 50 0.79 14.95 -14.17
N GLU A 51 1.54 14.22 -13.37
CA GLU A 51 2.51 14.73 -12.40
C GLU A 51 3.86 14.06 -12.65
N VAL A 52 4.95 14.81 -12.46
CA VAL A 52 6.32 14.29 -12.54
C VAL A 52 7.08 14.74 -11.30
N PHE A 53 7.64 13.80 -10.57
CA PHE A 53 8.48 14.07 -9.41
C PHE A 53 9.82 14.68 -9.83
N THR A 54 10.18 15.81 -9.24
CA THR A 54 11.41 16.53 -9.60
C THR A 54 12.68 15.78 -9.15
N ALA A 55 12.58 14.98 -8.09
CA ALA A 55 13.70 14.21 -7.53
C ALA A 55 14.14 13.04 -8.43
N SER A 56 13.18 12.34 -9.06
CA SER A 56 13.41 11.08 -9.77
C SER A 56 13.05 11.12 -11.25
N GLY A 57 12.07 11.94 -11.64
CA GLY A 57 11.49 11.97 -12.98
C GLY A 57 10.41 10.92 -13.17
N GLU A 58 10.05 10.19 -12.11
CA GLU A 58 8.91 9.29 -12.10
C GLU A 58 7.62 10.08 -12.27
N LEU A 59 6.69 9.50 -13.03
CA LEU A 59 5.43 10.13 -13.38
C LEU A 59 4.24 9.40 -12.76
N PHE A 60 3.18 10.16 -12.52
CA PHE A 60 1.85 9.65 -12.28
C PHE A 60 0.91 10.32 -13.28
N ALA A 61 0.22 9.52 -14.08
CA ALA A 61 -0.79 9.96 -15.02
C ALA A 61 -2.08 9.18 -14.77
N ALA A 62 -3.22 9.87 -14.78
CA ALA A 62 -4.52 9.25 -14.59
C ALA A 62 -5.62 10.00 -15.34
N ASP A 63 -6.51 9.23 -15.96
CA ASP A 63 -7.86 9.65 -16.30
C ASP A 63 -8.80 9.23 -15.16
N ARG A 64 -9.11 10.17 -14.28
CA ARG A 64 -9.94 9.98 -13.07
C ARG A 64 -11.38 9.54 -13.39
N SER A 65 -11.84 9.76 -14.62
CA SER A 65 -13.17 9.28 -15.03
C SER A 65 -13.20 7.78 -15.33
N GLN A 66 -12.04 7.17 -15.57
CA GLN A 66 -11.90 5.77 -15.97
C GLN A 66 -11.05 4.91 -15.05
N LEU A 67 -9.89 5.41 -14.63
CA LEU A 67 -8.97 4.67 -13.78
C LEU A 67 -9.69 4.26 -12.49
N HIS A 68 -9.66 2.96 -12.21
CA HIS A 68 -10.32 2.33 -11.07
C HIS A 68 -11.86 2.53 -10.98
N ASN A 69 -12.55 2.94 -12.05
CA ASN A 69 -14.00 3.12 -12.01
C ASN A 69 -14.74 1.77 -12.11
N PRO A 70 -15.34 1.25 -11.02
CA PRO A 70 -15.95 -0.08 -11.03
C PRO A 70 -17.21 -0.13 -11.89
N SER A 71 -17.85 0.99 -12.21
CA SER A 71 -19.08 1.01 -13.00
C SER A 71 -18.85 0.69 -14.48
N LEU A 72 -17.62 0.80 -14.97
CA LEU A 72 -17.27 0.56 -16.37
C LEU A 72 -17.36 -0.91 -16.77
N ARG A 73 -17.58 -1.12 -18.07
CA ARG A 73 -17.59 -2.44 -18.73
C ARG A 73 -16.77 -2.35 -20.02
N PRO A 74 -15.43 -2.23 -19.90
CA PRO A 74 -14.56 -1.92 -21.02
C PRO A 74 -14.35 -3.12 -21.94
N VAL A 75 -14.09 -2.84 -23.21
CA VAL A 75 -13.52 -3.74 -24.20
C VAL A 75 -12.01 -3.58 -24.15
N LEU A 76 -11.34 -4.53 -23.48
CA LEU A 76 -9.91 -4.45 -23.20
C LEU A 76 -9.04 -4.93 -24.37
N PRO A 77 -7.86 -4.32 -24.59
CA PRO A 77 -6.86 -4.85 -25.51
C PRO A 77 -6.29 -6.19 -25.00
N THR A 78 -5.63 -6.95 -25.87
CA THR A 78 -4.84 -8.10 -25.40
C THR A 78 -3.59 -7.62 -24.65
N PRO A 79 -2.99 -8.45 -23.77
CA PRO A 79 -1.69 -8.17 -23.17
C PRO A 79 -0.61 -7.78 -24.20
N GLU A 80 -0.54 -8.49 -25.33
CA GLU A 80 0.45 -8.21 -26.38
C GLU A 80 0.25 -6.84 -27.00
N GLU A 81 -0.99 -6.43 -27.25
CA GLU A 81 -1.34 -5.09 -27.76
C GLU A 81 -0.98 -4.00 -26.74
N ALA A 82 -1.25 -4.22 -25.45
CA ALA A 82 -0.89 -3.29 -24.39
C ALA A 82 0.63 -3.08 -24.31
N TYR A 83 1.41 -4.17 -24.34
CA TYR A 83 2.87 -4.10 -24.32
C TYR A 83 3.45 -3.44 -25.59
N ALA A 84 2.87 -3.72 -26.77
CA ALA A 84 3.30 -3.06 -28.01
C ALA A 84 3.11 -1.54 -27.93
N ARG A 85 1.95 -1.07 -27.44
CA ARG A 85 1.67 0.36 -27.23
C ARG A 85 2.57 0.99 -26.18
N ALA A 86 2.80 0.29 -25.07
CA ALA A 86 3.68 0.78 -24.00
C ALA A 86 5.13 0.95 -24.48
N ARG A 87 5.67 -0.01 -25.24
CA ARG A 87 7.04 0.11 -25.82
C ARG A 87 7.16 1.28 -26.78
N ASP A 88 6.15 1.50 -27.63
CA ASP A 88 6.10 2.67 -28.52
C ASP A 88 6.10 3.99 -27.73
N LEU A 89 5.31 4.10 -26.66
CA LEU A 89 5.32 5.27 -25.76
C LEU A 89 6.69 5.46 -25.10
N MET A 90 7.30 4.37 -24.60
CA MET A 90 8.62 4.44 -23.96
C MET A 90 9.71 4.89 -24.93
N GLU A 91 9.68 4.44 -26.17
CA GLU A 91 10.62 4.86 -27.22
C GLU A 91 10.41 6.33 -27.60
N ARG A 92 9.16 6.72 -27.90
CA ARG A 92 8.82 8.09 -28.32
C ARG A 92 9.19 9.15 -27.28
N HIS A 93 9.05 8.83 -25.99
CA HIS A 93 9.30 9.78 -24.89
C HIS A 93 10.61 9.54 -24.14
N ALA A 94 11.45 8.61 -24.62
CA ALA A 94 12.70 8.21 -23.96
C ALA A 94 12.49 7.89 -22.47
N LEU A 95 11.45 7.11 -22.17
CA LEU A 95 11.11 6.66 -20.81
C LEU A 95 11.80 5.34 -20.45
N ALA A 96 12.39 4.63 -21.40
CA ALA A 96 13.17 3.43 -21.10
C ALA A 96 14.49 3.78 -20.37
N PRO A 97 14.93 2.96 -19.41
CA PRO A 97 16.23 3.15 -18.79
C PRO A 97 17.34 2.90 -19.82
N ARG A 98 18.52 3.47 -19.55
CA ARG A 98 19.73 3.05 -20.27
C ARG A 98 20.11 1.65 -19.81
N THR A 99 20.08 0.70 -20.73
CA THR A 99 20.54 -0.67 -20.48
C THR A 99 22.02 -0.80 -20.82
N GLY A 100 22.72 -1.72 -20.16
CA GLY A 100 24.13 -1.98 -20.37
C GLY A 100 24.52 -3.41 -20.00
N GLU A 101 25.79 -3.59 -19.63
CA GLU A 101 26.28 -4.90 -19.20
C GLU A 101 25.58 -5.37 -17.92
N LEU A 102 25.39 -4.49 -16.94
CA LEU A 102 24.82 -4.85 -15.63
C LEU A 102 23.36 -4.41 -15.43
N VAL A 103 22.85 -3.49 -16.24
CA VAL A 103 21.50 -2.93 -16.06
C VAL A 103 20.62 -3.38 -17.21
N GLU A 104 19.45 -3.95 -16.90
CA GLU A 104 18.48 -4.37 -17.90
C GLU A 104 17.04 -3.98 -17.57
N LEU A 105 16.23 -3.89 -18.61
CA LEU A 105 14.79 -3.68 -18.51
C LEU A 105 14.09 -5.04 -18.53
N VAL A 106 13.24 -5.30 -17.54
CA VAL A 106 12.51 -6.56 -17.38
C VAL A 106 11.01 -6.32 -17.55
N GLU A 107 10.37 -7.12 -18.40
CA GLU A 107 8.91 -7.17 -18.53
C GLU A 107 8.34 -8.17 -17.51
N LEU A 108 7.44 -7.71 -16.63
CA LEU A 108 6.90 -8.52 -15.51
C LEU A 108 5.67 -9.35 -15.87
N GLY A 109 5.18 -9.22 -17.10
CA GLY A 109 3.88 -9.77 -17.53
C GLY A 109 2.70 -8.84 -17.20
N PRO A 110 1.53 -9.13 -17.78
CA PRO A 110 0.38 -8.25 -17.67
C PRO A 110 -0.08 -8.11 -16.22
N GLY A 111 -0.33 -6.87 -15.80
CA GLY A 111 -1.10 -6.57 -14.60
C GLY A 111 -2.53 -6.16 -14.96
N GLY A 112 -3.25 -5.64 -13.97
CA GLY A 112 -4.60 -5.13 -14.19
C GLY A 112 -5.31 -4.73 -12.90
N THR A 113 -6.48 -4.11 -13.07
CA THR A 113 -7.43 -3.86 -11.97
C THR A 113 -8.58 -4.86 -12.05
N HIS A 114 -8.86 -5.55 -10.94
CA HIS A 114 -9.93 -6.52 -10.81
C HIS A 114 -10.98 -6.04 -9.82
N VAL A 115 -12.26 -6.30 -10.10
CA VAL A 115 -13.37 -6.02 -9.18
C VAL A 115 -14.19 -7.26 -8.97
N ALA A 116 -14.47 -7.56 -7.71
CA ALA A 116 -15.43 -8.56 -7.29
C ALA A 116 -16.61 -7.90 -6.58
N ALA A 117 -17.82 -8.36 -6.87
CA ALA A 117 -19.02 -7.88 -6.20
C ALA A 117 -19.99 -9.03 -5.90
N ARG A 118 -20.72 -8.91 -4.80
CA ARG A 118 -21.75 -9.86 -4.38
C ARG A 118 -22.88 -9.14 -3.67
N ALA A 119 -24.13 -9.43 -4.05
CA ALA A 119 -25.27 -8.98 -3.27
C ALA A 119 -25.25 -9.65 -1.88
N ARG A 120 -25.47 -8.88 -0.83
CA ARG A 120 -25.47 -9.37 0.55
C ARG A 120 -26.60 -10.38 0.75
N ARG A 121 -26.36 -11.43 1.55
CA ARG A 121 -27.27 -12.59 1.77
C ARG A 121 -27.43 -13.54 0.57
N ARG A 122 -26.75 -13.31 -0.54
CA ARG A 122 -26.64 -14.30 -1.62
C ARG A 122 -25.50 -15.28 -1.39
N ALA A 123 -25.58 -16.44 -2.03
CA ALA A 123 -24.57 -17.46 -1.91
C ALA A 123 -23.25 -16.99 -2.54
N ARG A 124 -22.11 -17.56 -2.11
CA ARG A 124 -20.79 -17.33 -2.73
C ARG A 124 -20.82 -17.52 -4.26
N ALA A 125 -21.64 -18.44 -4.76
CA ALA A 125 -21.82 -18.71 -6.19
C ALA A 125 -22.39 -17.53 -6.99
N ASP A 126 -23.02 -16.54 -6.35
CA ASP A 126 -23.55 -15.34 -7.00
C ASP A 126 -22.52 -14.22 -7.15
N ARG A 127 -21.27 -14.44 -6.70
CA ARG A 127 -20.15 -13.52 -6.84
C ARG A 127 -19.84 -13.27 -8.31
N ARG A 128 -19.69 -12.00 -8.69
CA ARG A 128 -19.30 -11.57 -10.03
C ARG A 128 -17.94 -10.93 -10.00
N THR A 129 -17.05 -11.36 -10.88
CA THR A 129 -15.72 -10.79 -11.06
C THR A 129 -15.59 -10.18 -12.46
N ARG A 130 -14.79 -9.12 -12.59
CA ARG A 130 -14.43 -8.50 -13.87
C ARG A 130 -13.08 -7.82 -13.77
N GLN A 131 -12.44 -7.61 -14.92
CA GLN A 131 -11.25 -6.79 -15.07
C GLN A 131 -11.64 -5.43 -15.67
N LEU A 132 -10.99 -4.36 -15.22
CA LEU A 132 -11.25 -2.98 -15.68
C LEU A 132 -10.17 -2.43 -16.63
N ASP A 133 -8.98 -3.00 -16.61
CA ASP A 133 -7.86 -2.56 -17.42
C ASP A 133 -6.81 -3.66 -17.59
N VAL A 134 -5.91 -3.47 -18.55
CA VAL A 134 -4.69 -4.27 -18.75
C VAL A 134 -3.49 -3.37 -18.55
N GLN A 135 -2.53 -3.81 -17.75
CA GLN A 135 -1.32 -3.03 -17.43
C GLN A 135 -0.09 -3.68 -18.07
N ALA A 136 0.65 -2.91 -18.87
CA ALA A 136 1.99 -3.27 -19.31
C ALA A 136 2.99 -2.79 -18.27
N ARG A 137 3.69 -3.74 -17.62
CA ARG A 137 4.55 -3.48 -16.45
C ARG A 137 6.01 -3.80 -16.76
N PHE A 138 6.88 -2.88 -16.35
CA PHE A 138 8.32 -2.95 -16.54
C PHE A 138 9.03 -2.65 -15.22
N THR A 139 10.17 -3.29 -15.00
CA THR A 139 11.05 -2.99 -13.87
C THR A 139 12.52 -3.02 -14.29
N LEU A 140 13.36 -2.38 -13.49
CA LEU A 140 14.80 -2.46 -13.60
C LEU A 140 15.28 -3.80 -13.01
N GLY A 141 16.20 -4.46 -13.69
CA GLY A 141 16.91 -5.63 -13.19
C GLY A 141 18.41 -5.41 -13.23
N ILE A 142 19.12 -5.96 -12.25
CA ILE A 142 20.59 -5.92 -12.22
C ILE A 142 21.14 -7.30 -12.54
N ARG A 143 21.93 -7.44 -13.61
CA ARG A 143 22.59 -8.71 -13.92
C ARG A 143 23.49 -9.10 -12.76
N ASN A 144 23.36 -10.34 -12.33
CA ASN A 144 24.14 -10.86 -11.23
C ASN A 144 25.65 -10.82 -11.58
N PRO A 145 26.47 -10.12 -10.77
CA PRO A 145 27.90 -9.93 -11.04
C PRO A 145 28.77 -11.17 -10.76
N GLY A 146 28.16 -12.33 -10.48
CA GLY A 146 28.87 -13.60 -10.25
C GLY A 146 28.67 -14.20 -8.85
N VAL A 147 27.54 -13.91 -8.20
CA VAL A 147 27.14 -14.53 -6.93
C VAL A 147 26.41 -15.84 -7.23
N ASP A 148 27.08 -16.96 -7.02
CA ASP A 148 26.62 -18.29 -7.47
C ASP A 148 25.24 -18.73 -6.92
N SER A 149 24.85 -18.27 -5.73
CA SER A 149 23.58 -18.61 -5.09
C SER A 149 22.38 -17.79 -5.59
N GLU A 150 22.63 -16.74 -6.38
CA GLU A 150 21.62 -15.75 -6.74
C GLU A 150 21.11 -15.94 -8.18
N PRO A 151 19.88 -15.47 -8.49
CA PRO A 151 19.35 -15.54 -9.85
C PRO A 151 20.24 -14.77 -10.84
N LYS A 152 20.08 -15.05 -12.14
CA LYS A 152 20.83 -14.34 -13.20
C LYS A 152 20.57 -12.82 -13.20
N VAL A 153 19.40 -12.42 -12.72
CA VAL A 153 18.95 -11.04 -12.64
C VAL A 153 18.44 -10.82 -11.22
N LEU A 154 19.09 -9.91 -10.52
CA LEU A 154 18.72 -9.49 -9.18
C LEU A 154 17.57 -8.48 -9.29
N PRO A 155 16.52 -8.63 -8.46
CA PRO A 155 15.40 -7.72 -8.47
C PRO A 155 15.78 -6.33 -7.93
N VAL A 156 15.11 -5.31 -8.43
CA VAL A 156 15.09 -3.99 -7.79
C VAL A 156 13.83 -3.89 -6.93
N ILE A 157 14.02 -3.66 -5.63
CA ILE A 157 12.97 -3.48 -4.62
C ILE A 157 12.82 -2.01 -4.24
N GLY A 158 11.77 -1.72 -3.47
CA GLY A 158 11.33 -0.35 -3.16
C GLY A 158 10.32 0.17 -4.18
N GLY A 159 9.96 1.44 -4.02
CA GLY A 159 8.92 2.07 -4.84
C GLY A 159 9.39 2.54 -6.23
N GLY A 160 10.69 2.76 -6.40
CA GLY A 160 11.27 3.27 -7.64
C GLY A 160 11.74 2.18 -8.60
N GLY A 161 12.12 2.58 -9.82
CA GLY A 161 12.73 1.68 -10.81
C GLY A 161 11.76 0.78 -11.55
N LYS A 162 10.48 1.14 -11.54
CA LYS A 162 9.41 0.46 -12.26
C LYS A 162 8.57 1.46 -13.02
N LEU A 163 7.94 1.00 -14.09
CA LEU A 163 7.04 1.80 -14.91
C LEU A 163 5.87 0.92 -15.38
N SER A 164 4.66 1.42 -15.23
CA SER A 164 3.45 0.77 -15.72
C SER A 164 2.65 1.71 -16.61
N PHE A 165 2.02 1.15 -17.64
CA PHE A 165 1.03 1.82 -18.48
C PHE A 165 -0.29 1.05 -18.42
N THR A 166 -1.38 1.75 -18.11
CA THR A 166 -2.70 1.18 -17.89
C THR A 166 -3.62 1.49 -19.06
N PHE A 167 -4.15 0.45 -19.70
CA PHE A 167 -5.02 0.57 -20.86
C PHE A 167 -6.44 0.11 -20.54
N GLY A 168 -7.41 0.99 -20.78
CA GLY A 168 -8.84 0.78 -20.55
C GLY A 168 -9.61 0.46 -21.83
N ASP A 169 -10.84 0.98 -21.92
CA ASP A 169 -11.76 0.72 -23.02
C ASP A 169 -11.15 1.08 -24.40
N GLY A 170 -11.31 0.17 -25.36
CA GLY A 170 -10.77 0.33 -26.72
C GLY A 170 -9.24 0.40 -26.79
N GLY A 171 -8.53 0.06 -25.71
CA GLY A 171 -7.07 0.17 -25.61
C GLY A 171 -6.56 1.60 -25.42
N ARG A 172 -7.40 2.51 -24.92
CA ARG A 172 -6.99 3.87 -24.56
C ARG A 172 -6.08 3.86 -23.32
N LEU A 173 -5.02 4.66 -23.32
CA LEU A 173 -4.22 4.90 -22.12
C LEU A 173 -5.06 5.69 -21.11
N ILE A 174 -5.26 5.14 -19.92
CA ILE A 174 -6.02 5.76 -18.83
C ILE A 174 -5.18 5.98 -17.57
N GLY A 175 -3.94 5.48 -17.56
CA GLY A 175 -2.99 5.81 -16.51
C GLY A 175 -1.57 5.36 -16.83
N ALA A 176 -0.61 5.95 -16.13
CA ALA A 176 0.77 5.49 -16.08
C ALA A 176 1.37 5.83 -14.72
N ASN A 177 2.25 4.98 -14.20
CA ASN A 177 2.87 5.19 -12.90
C ASN A 177 4.31 4.69 -12.86
N GLY A 178 5.19 5.49 -12.27
CA GLY A 178 6.61 5.19 -12.07
C GLY A 178 7.52 5.81 -13.12
N GLY A 179 8.73 5.28 -13.27
CA GLY A 179 9.77 5.77 -14.16
C GLY A 179 11.14 5.24 -13.75
N PHE A 180 12.15 5.62 -14.53
CA PHE A 180 13.52 5.17 -14.30
C PHE A 180 14.47 6.36 -14.13
N ARG A 181 15.18 6.38 -13.00
CA ARG A 181 16.26 7.33 -12.78
C ARG A 181 17.41 7.02 -13.74
N PRO A 182 18.14 8.03 -14.24
CA PRO A 182 19.38 7.80 -14.95
C PRO A 182 20.37 7.01 -14.07
N VAL A 183 20.78 5.82 -14.51
CA VAL A 183 21.78 4.99 -13.82
C VAL A 183 23.15 5.27 -14.44
N GLY A 184 24.11 5.66 -13.60
CA GLY A 184 25.49 5.94 -13.97
C GLY A 184 26.39 4.70 -13.99
N GLU A 185 27.69 4.93 -14.10
CA GLU A 185 28.69 3.85 -14.08
C GLU A 185 28.79 3.20 -12.68
N PRO A 186 29.01 1.88 -12.61
CA PRO A 186 29.15 1.17 -11.35
C PRO A 186 30.51 1.48 -10.69
N THR A 187 30.49 1.54 -9.36
CA THR A 187 31.68 1.36 -8.52
C THR A 187 31.54 0.07 -7.73
N PHE A 188 32.55 -0.79 -7.76
CA PHE A 188 32.53 -2.05 -7.05
C PHE A 188 33.02 -1.83 -5.61
N VAL A 189 32.23 -2.29 -4.64
CA VAL A 189 32.53 -2.17 -3.22
C VAL A 189 32.43 -3.54 -2.55
N ASP A 190 33.12 -3.70 -1.42
CA ASP A 190 32.96 -4.90 -0.59
C ASP A 190 31.56 -4.93 0.00
N ALA A 191 30.91 -6.09 -0.12
CA ALA A 191 29.59 -6.34 0.43
C ALA A 191 29.69 -7.19 1.69
N LEU A 192 28.79 -6.88 2.64
CA LEU A 192 28.50 -7.73 3.78
C LEU A 192 28.02 -9.08 3.29
N ASP A 193 28.48 -10.15 3.95
CA ASP A 193 27.82 -11.43 3.78
C ASP A 193 26.44 -11.43 4.47
N VAL A 194 25.66 -12.47 4.22
CA VAL A 194 24.31 -12.60 4.79
C VAL A 194 24.34 -12.67 6.32
N ASP A 195 25.44 -13.14 6.91
CA ASP A 195 25.60 -13.31 8.35
C ASP A 195 25.79 -11.95 9.02
N GLU A 196 26.69 -11.13 8.48
CA GLU A 196 26.92 -9.76 8.91
C GLU A 196 25.68 -8.88 8.69
N ALA A 197 24.97 -9.06 7.58
CA ALA A 197 23.74 -8.33 7.30
C ALA A 197 22.61 -8.70 8.28
N PHE A 198 22.51 -9.98 8.65
CA PHE A 198 21.55 -10.47 9.63
C PHE A 198 21.84 -9.90 11.03
N GLU A 199 23.10 -9.88 11.46
CA GLU A 199 23.50 -9.26 12.73
C GLU A 199 23.13 -7.78 12.78
N ARG A 200 23.28 -7.07 11.67
CA ARG A 200 22.94 -5.65 11.55
C ARG A 200 21.44 -5.36 11.63
N LEU A 201 20.59 -6.32 11.28
CA LEU A 201 19.13 -6.19 11.44
C LEU A 201 18.71 -6.19 12.93
N GLY A 202 19.57 -6.66 13.84
CA GLY A 202 19.33 -6.61 15.29
C GLY A 202 18.23 -7.59 15.76
N SER A 203 17.93 -8.58 14.94
CA SER A 203 16.82 -9.51 15.08
C SER A 203 17.22 -10.80 15.81
N GLY A 204 16.33 -11.33 16.66
CA GLY A 204 16.55 -12.61 17.35
C GLY A 204 16.52 -13.83 16.42
N ASP A 205 16.76 -15.03 16.97
CA ASP A 205 17.01 -16.32 16.30
C ASP A 205 15.91 -16.88 15.34
N LYS A 206 14.92 -16.08 14.89
CA LYS A 206 13.68 -16.57 14.23
C LYS A 206 13.42 -16.06 12.81
N LEU A 207 14.32 -15.27 12.25
CA LEU A 207 14.28 -14.93 10.84
C LEU A 207 14.71 -16.12 9.99
N ASP A 208 14.10 -16.25 8.82
CA ASP A 208 14.56 -17.22 7.83
C ASP A 208 15.83 -16.70 7.15
N ARG A 209 16.98 -17.06 7.74
CA ARG A 209 18.30 -16.78 7.18
C ARG A 209 18.55 -17.58 5.89
N GLU A 210 17.94 -18.77 5.78
CA GLU A 210 18.14 -19.65 4.61
C GLU A 210 17.37 -19.15 3.38
N GLY A 211 16.29 -18.39 3.59
CA GLY A 211 15.51 -17.72 2.56
C GLY A 211 15.96 -16.30 2.18
N ALA A 212 17.06 -15.81 2.74
CA ALA A 212 17.57 -14.48 2.42
C ALA A 212 18.14 -14.42 0.99
N TYR A 213 17.93 -13.30 0.30
CA TYR A 213 18.39 -13.11 -1.08
C TYR A 213 18.88 -11.69 -1.35
N LEU A 214 19.70 -11.56 -2.39
CA LEU A 214 20.26 -10.28 -2.80
C LEU A 214 19.30 -9.52 -3.74
N ALA A 215 19.09 -8.25 -3.45
CA ALA A 215 18.34 -7.33 -4.29
C ALA A 215 19.06 -5.99 -4.41
N TYR A 216 18.50 -5.07 -5.18
CA TYR A 216 18.92 -3.67 -5.23
C TYR A 216 17.79 -2.76 -4.76
N TYR A 217 18.11 -1.68 -4.05
CA TYR A 217 17.09 -0.77 -3.53
C TYR A 217 17.00 0.54 -4.31
N LEU A 218 15.79 0.90 -4.71
CA LEU A 218 15.45 2.20 -5.29
C LEU A 218 14.21 2.79 -4.60
N ALA A 219 14.40 3.95 -3.97
CA ALA A 219 13.41 4.66 -3.19
C ALA A 219 12.27 5.23 -4.06
N PRO A 220 11.09 5.50 -3.46
CA PRO A 220 9.96 6.15 -4.13
C PRO A 220 10.35 7.44 -4.87
N GLY A 221 9.54 7.81 -5.87
CA GLY A 221 9.83 8.91 -6.78
C GLY A 221 10.04 10.29 -6.16
N ASP A 222 9.43 10.58 -5.01
CA ASP A 222 9.61 11.84 -4.26
C ASP A 222 10.90 11.88 -3.43
N VAL A 223 11.56 10.74 -3.23
CA VAL A 223 12.76 10.65 -2.40
C VAL A 223 14.01 10.89 -3.25
N GLY A 224 14.78 11.92 -2.90
CA GLY A 224 16.13 12.10 -3.44
C GLY A 224 17.03 10.93 -3.01
N GLN A 225 17.63 10.23 -3.97
CA GLN A 225 18.55 9.12 -3.72
C GLN A 225 19.76 9.27 -4.64
N GLU A 226 20.95 9.13 -4.07
CA GLU A 226 22.21 9.34 -4.77
C GLU A 226 22.76 8.06 -5.39
N VAL A 227 22.46 6.89 -4.81
CA VAL A 227 23.02 5.62 -5.27
C VAL A 227 21.98 4.51 -5.33
N LEU A 228 22.00 3.70 -6.39
CA LEU A 228 21.34 2.40 -6.47
C LEU A 228 22.29 1.35 -5.87
N THR A 229 21.87 0.72 -4.78
CA THR A 229 22.76 -0.06 -3.90
C THR A 229 22.20 -1.45 -3.62
N PRO A 230 23.05 -2.47 -3.46
CA PRO A 230 22.60 -3.80 -3.09
C PRO A 230 22.11 -3.85 -1.63
N VAL A 231 21.10 -4.69 -1.40
CA VAL A 231 20.50 -4.96 -0.09
C VAL A 231 20.28 -6.46 0.07
N TRP A 232 20.43 -6.95 1.29
CA TRP A 232 19.96 -8.28 1.67
C TRP A 232 18.50 -8.19 2.08
N VAL A 233 17.65 -9.00 1.46
CA VAL A 233 16.24 -9.12 1.80
C VAL A 233 16.05 -10.36 2.66
N PHE A 234 15.27 -10.20 3.72
CA PHE A 234 14.92 -11.27 4.63
C PHE A 234 13.40 -11.46 4.70
N THR A 235 12.98 -12.72 4.62
CA THR A 235 11.60 -13.13 4.77
C THR A 235 11.36 -13.63 6.19
N SER A 236 10.10 -13.65 6.62
CA SER A 236 9.75 -14.18 7.93
C SER A 236 8.36 -14.76 7.96
N ALA A 237 8.22 -15.83 8.73
CA ALA A 237 6.94 -16.44 9.06
C ALA A 237 6.97 -16.86 10.52
N PHE A 238 5.91 -16.57 11.25
CA PHE A 238 5.79 -16.95 12.65
C PHE A 238 4.34 -17.28 12.97
N ASP A 239 4.16 -18.12 13.98
CA ASP A 239 2.83 -18.52 14.39
C ASP A 239 2.33 -17.67 15.56
N VAL A 240 1.09 -17.20 15.45
CA VAL A 240 0.45 -16.34 16.45
C VAL A 240 -0.91 -16.91 16.84
N GLU A 241 -1.22 -16.85 18.14
CA GLU A 241 -2.51 -17.29 18.67
C GLU A 241 -3.63 -16.37 18.19
N HIS A 242 -4.82 -16.92 17.96
CA HIS A 242 -5.99 -16.11 17.65
C HIS A 242 -6.47 -15.37 18.89
N ALA A 243 -6.96 -14.15 18.71
CA ALA A 243 -7.67 -13.43 19.76
C ALA A 243 -8.78 -14.31 20.37
N GLY A 244 -8.88 -14.33 21.70
CA GLY A 244 -9.78 -15.25 22.43
C GLY A 244 -9.27 -16.70 22.58
N GLY A 245 -8.06 -17.01 22.12
CA GLY A 245 -7.35 -18.27 22.41
C GLY A 245 -7.86 -19.51 21.66
N ARG A 246 -8.63 -19.33 20.57
CA ARG A 246 -9.28 -20.44 19.82
C ARG A 246 -8.60 -20.75 18.50
N GLY A 247 -7.29 -20.96 18.52
CA GLY A 247 -6.55 -21.37 17.34
C GLY A 247 -5.22 -20.66 17.19
N ARG A 248 -4.52 -21.00 16.12
CA ARG A 248 -3.24 -20.43 15.75
C ARG A 248 -3.17 -20.30 14.23
N SER A 249 -2.51 -19.27 13.74
CA SER A 249 -2.22 -19.12 12.31
C SER A 249 -0.78 -18.69 12.11
N THR A 250 -0.21 -19.13 11.00
CA THR A 250 1.04 -18.60 10.48
C THR A 250 0.77 -17.23 9.86
N VAL A 251 1.60 -16.26 10.25
CA VAL A 251 1.61 -14.90 9.74
C VAL A 251 2.95 -14.70 9.05
N HIS A 252 2.89 -14.21 7.81
CA HIS A 252 4.07 -13.82 7.07
C HIS A 252 4.37 -12.35 7.39
N GLY A 253 5.60 -12.08 7.82
CA GLY A 253 6.04 -10.71 8.01
C GLY A 253 6.25 -10.02 6.67
N ARG A 254 6.27 -8.69 6.71
CA ARG A 254 6.76 -7.91 5.56
C ARG A 254 8.21 -8.30 5.29
N HIS A 255 8.61 -8.30 4.04
CA HIS A 255 10.01 -8.46 3.68
C HIS A 255 10.79 -7.27 4.24
N THR A 256 11.80 -7.56 5.06
CA THR A 256 12.72 -6.54 5.61
C THR A 256 14.02 -6.59 4.86
N PHE A 257 14.76 -5.48 4.84
CA PHE A 257 16.04 -5.46 4.14
C PHE A 257 17.06 -4.59 4.85
N VAL A 258 18.34 -4.89 4.62
CA VAL A 258 19.48 -4.15 5.12
C VAL A 258 20.43 -3.86 3.97
N ALA A 259 21.04 -2.67 3.96
CA ALA A 259 22.11 -2.36 3.03
C ALA A 259 23.20 -3.44 3.09
N ALA A 260 23.51 -4.05 1.93
CA ALA A 260 24.58 -5.02 1.81
C ALA A 260 25.96 -4.35 1.79
N THR A 261 26.01 -3.01 1.86
CA THR A 261 27.24 -2.21 1.88
C THR A 261 27.13 -1.11 2.93
N ASP A 262 28.16 -0.29 3.07
CA ASP A 262 28.12 0.94 3.87
C ASP A 262 27.24 2.03 3.24
N ARG A 263 26.89 1.89 1.96
CA ARG A 263 25.99 2.80 1.23
C ARG A 263 24.60 2.17 1.12
N GLY A 264 23.57 2.83 1.62
CA GLY A 264 22.21 2.39 1.37
C GLY A 264 21.18 2.89 2.37
N PRO A 265 19.94 2.39 2.26
CA PRO A 265 18.87 2.79 3.16
C PRO A 265 19.19 2.38 4.60
N VAL A 266 18.89 3.28 5.53
CA VAL A 266 18.98 3.05 6.98
C VAL A 266 17.66 3.47 7.58
N PHE A 267 16.99 2.56 8.27
CA PHE A 267 15.78 2.89 9.02
C PHE A 267 16.17 3.53 10.35
N ALA A 268 15.48 4.61 10.70
CA ALA A 268 15.69 5.28 11.97
C ALA A 268 15.32 4.34 13.12
N GLN A 269 16.17 4.27 14.13
CA GLN A 269 15.82 3.61 15.38
C GLN A 269 14.82 4.50 16.12
N VAL A 270 13.69 3.93 16.51
CA VAL A 270 12.63 4.64 17.24
C VAL A 270 12.59 4.12 18.66
N GLU A 271 12.52 5.04 19.62
CA GLU A 271 12.39 4.70 21.04
C GLU A 271 11.08 3.95 21.30
N GLU A 272 11.15 2.94 22.17
CA GLU A 272 9.94 2.24 22.61
C GLU A 272 9.01 3.22 23.33
N GLN A 273 7.73 3.18 22.98
CA GLN A 273 6.72 3.93 23.73
C GLN A 273 6.65 3.41 25.17
N SER A 274 6.54 4.31 26.14
CA SER A 274 6.20 3.94 27.51
C SER A 274 4.86 3.20 27.53
N GLU A 275 4.72 2.21 28.41
CA GLU A 275 3.46 1.51 28.62
C GLU A 275 2.34 2.51 28.91
N ARG A 276 1.26 2.44 28.10
CA ARG A 276 0.10 3.31 28.28
C ARG A 276 -0.75 2.82 29.45
N GLY A 277 -1.39 3.75 30.16
CA GLY A 277 -2.42 3.39 31.13
C GLY A 277 -3.77 3.14 30.45
N ASP A 278 -4.68 2.43 31.13
CA ASP A 278 -6.03 2.07 30.65
C ASP A 278 -7.00 3.27 30.50
N ARG A 279 -6.49 4.51 30.47
CA ARG A 279 -7.36 5.68 30.46
C ARG A 279 -7.81 5.97 29.03
N PRO A 280 -9.12 5.97 28.75
CA PRO A 280 -9.62 6.32 27.42
C PRO A 280 -9.29 7.78 27.08
N PRO A 281 -9.35 8.18 25.79
CA PRO A 281 -9.32 9.58 25.41
C PRO A 281 -10.43 10.33 26.18
N ALA A 282 -10.30 11.64 26.34
CA ALA A 282 -11.35 12.42 26.99
C ALA A 282 -12.68 12.20 26.24
N ALA A 283 -13.65 11.54 26.90
CA ALA A 283 -14.92 11.15 26.29
C ALA A 283 -15.59 12.34 25.59
N ARG A 284 -15.90 12.17 24.31
CA ARG A 284 -16.70 13.12 23.54
C ARG A 284 -18.07 12.57 23.25
N ARG A 285 -19.02 13.49 23.04
CA ARG A 285 -20.44 13.16 22.95
C ARG A 285 -20.67 12.29 21.70
N PRO A 286 -21.49 11.23 21.81
CA PRO A 286 -21.92 10.45 20.64
C PRO A 286 -22.53 11.36 19.58
N PHE A 287 -22.25 11.08 18.31
CA PHE A 287 -22.93 11.72 17.19
C PHE A 287 -24.43 11.40 17.24
N ASP A 288 -25.29 12.41 17.06
CA ASP A 288 -26.73 12.20 16.93
C ASP A 288 -27.01 11.54 15.57
N ARG A 289 -27.58 10.33 15.62
CA ARG A 289 -27.99 9.48 14.48
C ARG A 289 -28.95 10.14 13.47
N ASN A 290 -29.29 11.43 13.64
CA ASN A 290 -30.23 12.20 12.81
C ASN A 290 -29.60 13.23 11.87
N GLY A 291 -28.31 13.13 11.51
CA GLY A 291 -27.78 13.74 10.29
C GLY A 291 -27.94 15.27 10.16
N ALA A 292 -27.79 16.03 11.24
CA ALA A 292 -27.84 17.49 11.20
C ALA A 292 -26.44 18.12 11.09
N ARG A 293 -26.11 18.57 9.87
CA ARG A 293 -24.93 19.32 9.39
C ARG A 293 -24.49 20.59 10.19
N ALA A 294 -25.04 20.92 11.35
CA ALA A 294 -24.93 22.28 11.92
C ALA A 294 -23.82 22.50 12.97
N ASP A 295 -23.23 21.45 13.56
CA ASP A 295 -22.29 21.61 14.70
C ASP A 295 -20.81 21.35 14.36
N ARG A 296 -20.43 21.28 13.07
CA ARG A 296 -19.02 21.09 12.64
C ARG A 296 -18.07 22.24 12.98
N ALA A 297 -18.58 23.33 13.56
CA ALA A 297 -17.73 24.34 14.18
C ALA A 297 -17.12 23.89 15.52
N VAL A 298 -17.53 22.73 16.07
CA VAL A 298 -17.16 22.29 17.42
C VAL A 298 -16.47 20.91 17.48
N ASN A 299 -16.60 20.04 16.48
CA ASN A 299 -15.87 18.76 16.42
C ASN A 299 -15.00 18.66 15.16
N PRO A 300 -13.66 18.68 15.28
CA PRO A 300 -12.73 18.48 14.17
C PRO A 300 -12.55 16.99 13.89
N SER A 301 -12.44 16.62 12.60
CA SER A 301 -12.26 15.25 12.14
C SER A 301 -11.15 14.50 12.87
N GLU A 302 -11.35 13.21 13.08
CA GLU A 302 -10.60 12.37 13.99
C GLU A 302 -9.78 11.30 13.25
N ALA A 303 -8.53 11.11 13.67
CA ALA A 303 -7.62 10.11 13.13
C ALA A 303 -7.01 9.24 14.22
N GLY A 304 -6.67 8.00 13.87
CA GLY A 304 -6.03 7.07 14.81
C GLY A 304 -5.00 6.17 14.13
N THR A 305 -4.00 5.72 14.88
CA THR A 305 -3.05 4.71 14.37
C THR A 305 -2.68 3.64 15.37
N SER A 306 -2.44 2.44 14.84
CA SER A 306 -1.84 1.33 15.58
C SER A 306 -0.69 0.75 14.78
N TRP A 307 0.40 0.36 15.44
CA TRP A 307 1.47 -0.36 14.76
C TRP A 307 2.13 -1.41 15.63
N VAL A 308 2.64 -2.45 14.99
CA VAL A 308 3.35 -3.55 15.64
C VAL A 308 4.66 -3.80 14.90
N ARG A 309 5.79 -3.46 15.51
CA ARG A 309 7.12 -3.75 14.97
C ARG A 309 7.61 -5.14 15.34
N GLN A 310 7.55 -5.45 16.64
CA GLN A 310 8.13 -6.65 17.22
C GLN A 310 7.60 -6.83 18.63
N ILE A 311 6.99 -7.98 18.95
CA ILE A 311 6.37 -8.14 20.28
C ILE A 311 6.65 -9.49 20.94
N ASP A 312 6.75 -10.59 20.19
CA ASP A 312 6.99 -11.89 20.83
C ASP A 312 7.38 -13.00 19.86
N GLN A 313 8.26 -12.72 18.87
CA GLN A 313 8.98 -13.66 17.94
C GLN A 313 9.02 -13.20 16.48
N SER A 314 8.40 -12.06 16.14
CA SER A 314 8.40 -11.53 14.78
C SER A 314 9.66 -10.74 14.43
N THR A 315 9.96 -10.65 13.14
CA THR A 315 11.01 -9.80 12.59
C THR A 315 10.70 -8.33 12.84
N PRO A 316 11.68 -7.52 13.30
CA PRO A 316 11.46 -6.10 13.53
C PRO A 316 11.09 -5.36 12.25
N LEU A 317 9.87 -4.81 12.20
CA LEU A 317 9.45 -3.87 11.15
C LEU A 317 9.87 -2.45 11.52
N GLY A 318 11.12 -2.10 11.21
CA GLY A 318 11.70 -0.79 11.55
C GLY A 318 10.96 0.40 10.94
N GLY A 319 10.26 0.23 9.82
CA GLY A 319 9.56 1.30 9.12
C GLY A 319 8.17 1.62 9.67
N SER A 320 7.56 0.70 10.44
CA SER A 320 6.19 0.82 10.93
C SER A 320 5.90 2.09 11.75
N PRO A 321 6.76 2.54 12.69
CA PRO A 321 6.50 3.79 13.42
C PRO A 321 6.51 5.02 12.53
N ALA A 322 7.41 5.07 11.53
CA ALA A 322 7.49 6.19 10.60
C ALA A 322 6.25 6.28 9.72
N ASN A 323 5.70 5.13 9.30
CA ASN A 323 4.42 5.06 8.61
C ASN A 323 3.28 5.61 9.47
N ALA A 324 3.12 5.10 10.70
CA ALA A 324 2.08 5.56 11.61
C ALA A 324 2.21 7.08 11.90
N GLN A 325 3.42 7.54 12.18
CA GLN A 325 3.69 8.96 12.46
C GLN A 325 3.41 9.83 11.24
N GLY A 326 3.83 9.41 10.04
CA GLY A 326 3.59 10.15 8.80
C GLY A 326 2.12 10.33 8.48
N PHE A 327 1.27 9.36 8.83
CA PHE A 327 -0.19 9.46 8.68
C PHE A 327 -0.78 10.52 9.62
N VAL A 328 -0.50 10.43 10.92
CA VAL A 328 -1.06 11.37 11.91
C VAL A 328 -0.52 12.78 11.73
N ASP A 329 0.76 12.95 11.39
CA ASP A 329 1.35 14.26 11.09
C ASP A 329 0.71 14.86 9.83
N GLY A 330 0.49 14.02 8.81
CA GLY A 330 -0.17 14.39 7.58
C GLY A 330 -1.58 14.94 7.80
N LEU A 331 -2.42 14.24 8.57
CA LEU A 331 -3.79 14.69 8.87
C LEU A 331 -3.82 15.83 9.90
N SER A 332 -2.93 15.82 10.90
CA SER A 332 -2.83 16.92 11.88
C SER A 332 -2.46 18.26 11.22
N ALA A 333 -1.62 18.23 10.17
CA ALA A 333 -1.30 19.41 9.37
C ALA A 333 -2.52 19.97 8.61
N ASP A 334 -3.57 19.17 8.45
CA ASP A 334 -4.86 19.55 7.87
C ASP A 334 -5.92 19.91 8.94
N GLY A 335 -5.54 19.92 10.22
CA GLY A 335 -6.40 20.30 11.33
C GLY A 335 -7.20 19.14 11.95
N TRP A 336 -6.94 17.90 11.54
CA TRP A 336 -7.53 16.71 12.17
C TRP A 336 -6.97 16.51 13.58
N GLN A 337 -7.76 15.88 14.44
CA GLN A 337 -7.33 15.47 15.78
C GLN A 337 -6.88 14.02 15.78
N THR A 338 -5.67 13.79 16.30
CA THR A 338 -5.19 12.44 16.57
C THR A 338 -5.82 11.93 17.87
N ASN A 339 -6.79 11.04 17.76
CA ASN A 339 -7.40 10.35 18.90
C ASN A 339 -6.41 9.41 19.58
N PHE A 340 -5.62 8.70 18.77
CA PHE A 340 -4.61 7.77 19.28
C PHE A 340 -3.47 7.51 18.30
N ASN A 341 -2.29 7.16 18.85
CA ASN A 341 -1.10 6.78 18.10
C ASN A 341 -0.32 5.75 18.93
N TRP A 342 -0.72 4.48 18.83
CA TRP A 342 -0.25 3.41 19.71
C TRP A 342 0.60 2.36 19.01
N GLY A 343 1.79 2.15 19.55
CA GLY A 343 2.79 1.25 19.00
C GLY A 343 3.14 0.09 19.90
N ASP A 344 3.54 -1.00 19.28
CA ASP A 344 4.05 -2.20 19.92
C ASP A 344 3.14 -2.65 21.06
N LEU A 345 3.66 -2.75 22.29
CA LEU A 345 2.93 -3.21 23.47
C LEU A 345 1.68 -2.37 23.81
N ASN A 346 1.53 -1.19 23.20
CA ASN A 346 0.37 -0.32 23.36
C ASN A 346 -0.69 -0.49 22.26
N ALA A 347 -0.40 -1.20 21.16
CA ALA A 347 -1.33 -1.46 20.06
C ALA A 347 -2.27 -2.61 20.42
N TRP A 348 -3.21 -2.38 21.33
CA TRP A 348 -4.03 -3.46 21.91
C TRP A 348 -5.11 -3.96 20.95
N GLU A 349 -5.38 -5.27 21.00
CA GLU A 349 -6.46 -5.93 20.27
C GLU A 349 -7.84 -5.45 20.74
N SER A 350 -7.97 -5.10 22.02
CA SER A 350 -9.22 -4.58 22.60
C SER A 350 -9.68 -3.29 21.93
N ASP A 351 -8.76 -2.41 21.54
CA ASP A 351 -9.09 -1.13 20.86
C ASP A 351 -9.73 -1.34 19.49
N TRP A 352 -9.53 -2.52 18.91
CA TRP A 352 -10.08 -2.92 17.61
C TRP A 352 -11.32 -3.80 17.75
N HIS A 353 -11.73 -4.18 18.96
CA HIS A 353 -12.76 -5.23 19.12
C HIS A 353 -13.69 -5.07 20.34
N SER A 354 -13.19 -4.87 21.55
CA SER A 354 -14.06 -4.81 22.75
C SER A 354 -14.27 -3.38 23.27
N ASP A 355 -13.34 -2.50 22.95
CA ASP A 355 -13.32 -1.08 23.33
C ASP A 355 -13.26 -0.19 22.06
N ASP A 356 -13.65 -0.72 20.91
CA ASP A 356 -13.59 -0.04 19.61
C ASP A 356 -14.41 1.26 19.59
N ASP A 357 -15.60 1.29 20.19
CA ASP A 357 -16.41 2.51 20.44
C ASP A 357 -15.66 3.66 21.12
N THR A 358 -14.55 3.35 21.80
CA THR A 358 -13.69 4.33 22.49
C THR A 358 -12.46 4.71 21.67
N TRP A 359 -12.06 3.86 20.74
CA TRP A 359 -10.80 3.97 20.01
C TRP A 359 -11.04 3.90 18.50
N VAL A 360 -11.01 2.71 17.91
CA VAL A 360 -11.03 2.53 16.45
C VAL A 360 -12.34 3.02 15.84
N ASP A 361 -13.49 2.70 16.44
CA ASP A 361 -14.79 3.16 15.96
C ASP A 361 -15.13 4.60 16.38
N ALA A 362 -14.26 5.26 17.16
CA ALA A 362 -14.42 6.66 17.58
C ALA A 362 -13.63 7.65 16.74
N ALA A 363 -13.01 7.22 15.64
CA ALA A 363 -12.24 8.06 14.74
C ALA A 363 -12.75 7.91 13.30
N ASP A 364 -12.73 8.98 12.51
CA ASP A 364 -13.14 8.93 11.10
C ASP A 364 -12.18 8.08 10.23
N PHE A 365 -10.86 8.18 10.49
CA PHE A 365 -9.84 7.50 9.67
C PHE A 365 -8.73 6.85 10.52
N VAL A 366 -8.62 5.52 10.46
CA VAL A 366 -7.60 4.74 11.17
C VAL A 366 -6.55 4.14 10.22
N PHE A 367 -5.27 4.20 10.58
CA PHE A 367 -4.18 3.55 9.85
C PHE A 367 -3.43 2.55 10.73
N TYR A 368 -3.33 1.31 10.25
CA TYR A 368 -2.55 0.24 10.87
C TYR A 368 -1.36 -0.15 9.98
N THR A 369 -0.19 -0.40 10.60
CA THR A 369 0.97 -1.00 9.94
C THR A 369 1.62 -2.05 10.84
N GLY A 370 1.94 -3.22 10.28
CA GLY A 370 2.47 -4.32 11.07
C GLY A 370 2.45 -5.65 10.33
N HIS A 371 2.11 -6.71 11.06
CA HIS A 371 2.06 -8.07 10.54
C HIS A 371 0.62 -8.53 10.32
N ALA A 372 0.38 -9.23 9.21
CA ALA A 372 -0.94 -9.74 8.85
C ALA A 372 -0.84 -10.99 7.98
N ASN A 373 -1.98 -11.65 7.81
CA ASN A 373 -2.21 -12.61 6.74
C ASN A 373 -3.61 -12.39 6.16
N GLN A 374 -4.06 -13.25 5.24
CA GLN A 374 -5.44 -13.18 4.73
C GLN A 374 -6.52 -13.11 5.81
N ASN A 375 -6.30 -13.69 6.98
CA ASN A 375 -7.29 -13.86 8.05
C ASN A 375 -7.05 -12.95 9.25
N GLY A 376 -6.38 -11.81 9.09
CA GLY A 376 -6.24 -10.86 10.19
C GLY A 376 -4.93 -10.11 10.25
N TRP A 377 -4.82 -9.25 11.26
CA TRP A 377 -3.59 -8.54 11.61
C TRP A 377 -3.25 -8.70 13.10
N VAL A 378 -1.97 -8.56 13.40
CA VAL A 378 -1.40 -8.84 14.72
C VAL A 378 -1.50 -7.62 15.62
N LEU A 379 -2.01 -7.82 16.84
CA LEU A 379 -2.18 -6.81 17.88
C LEU A 379 -1.74 -7.38 19.23
N CYS A 380 -1.69 -6.54 20.27
CA CYS A 380 -1.29 -6.92 21.61
C CYS A 380 -2.43 -7.27 22.54
N VAL A 381 -2.15 -8.14 23.50
CA VAL A 381 -3.02 -8.30 24.66
C VAL A 381 -2.64 -7.26 25.73
N PRO A 382 -3.58 -6.43 26.21
CA PRO A 382 -3.32 -5.44 27.25
C PRO A 382 -2.61 -6.03 28.48
N GLY A 383 -1.58 -5.35 28.97
CA GLY A 383 -0.80 -5.75 30.14
C GLY A 383 -0.03 -7.08 30.00
N LYS A 384 0.04 -7.64 28.79
CA LYS A 384 0.82 -8.84 28.48
C LYS A 384 1.80 -8.55 27.35
N LYS A 385 3.00 -9.10 27.47
CA LYS A 385 3.97 -9.15 26.37
C LYS A 385 3.64 -10.30 25.42
N GLN A 386 2.43 -10.26 24.86
CA GLN A 386 1.88 -11.31 24.01
C GLN A 386 1.14 -10.69 22.83
N SER A 387 1.42 -11.22 21.64
CA SER A 387 0.70 -10.90 20.41
C SER A 387 -0.43 -11.88 20.16
N VAL A 388 -1.51 -11.37 19.56
CA VAL A 388 -2.64 -12.16 19.08
C VAL A 388 -3.04 -11.70 17.68
N LEU A 389 -3.61 -12.60 16.89
CA LEU A 389 -4.21 -12.28 15.61
C LEU A 389 -5.67 -11.87 15.81
N LEU A 390 -6.01 -10.64 15.47
CA LEU A 390 -7.41 -10.23 15.30
C LEU A 390 -7.95 -10.92 14.05
N THR A 391 -8.98 -11.74 14.19
CA THR A 391 -9.49 -12.55 13.08
C THR A 391 -10.83 -12.06 12.56
N PRO A 392 -11.23 -12.44 11.34
CA PRO A 392 -12.60 -12.27 10.84
C PRO A 392 -13.69 -12.78 11.79
N SER A 393 -13.38 -13.80 12.61
CA SER A 393 -14.35 -14.31 13.59
C SER A 393 -14.58 -13.36 14.77
N SER A 394 -13.62 -12.47 15.05
CA SER A 394 -13.77 -11.38 16.02
C SER A 394 -14.77 -10.35 15.51
N VAL A 395 -14.75 -10.04 14.21
CA VAL A 395 -15.72 -9.10 13.62
C VAL A 395 -17.09 -9.71 13.32
N GLY A 396 -17.15 -11.03 13.23
CA GLY A 396 -18.39 -11.77 13.17
C GLY A 396 -18.90 -12.17 11.79
N ALA A 397 -20.03 -12.87 11.79
CA ALA A 397 -20.61 -13.45 10.57
C ALA A 397 -21.48 -12.45 9.79
N ALA A 398 -21.92 -11.39 10.45
CA ALA A 398 -22.72 -10.30 9.90
C ALA A 398 -22.59 -9.08 10.84
N PRO A 399 -22.92 -7.86 10.37
CA PRO A 399 -22.97 -6.70 11.23
C PRO A 399 -23.85 -6.95 12.46
N ALA A 400 -23.41 -6.40 13.60
CA ALA A 400 -24.00 -6.63 14.90
C ALA A 400 -23.97 -8.09 15.40
N SER A 401 -23.09 -8.97 14.88
CA SER A 401 -22.98 -10.38 15.36
C SER A 401 -21.60 -11.02 15.17
N PRO A 402 -20.75 -11.15 16.22
CA PRO A 402 -21.10 -11.08 17.64
C PRO A 402 -21.07 -9.68 18.25
N GLY A 403 -20.80 -8.62 17.48
CA GLY A 403 -20.65 -7.27 18.01
C GLY A 403 -20.88 -6.17 16.99
N ASP A 404 -21.08 -4.99 17.58
CA ASP A 404 -21.04 -3.64 17.06
C ASP A 404 -19.59 -3.25 16.84
N LEU A 405 -19.13 -2.89 15.62
CA LEU A 405 -17.68 -2.78 15.41
C LEU A 405 -17.20 -1.61 14.57
N TYR A 406 -17.43 -1.61 13.26
CA TYR A 406 -16.82 -0.56 12.42
C TYR A 406 -17.88 0.24 11.66
N GLY A 407 -17.84 1.54 11.94
CA GLY A 407 -18.67 2.63 11.46
C GLY A 407 -20.04 2.74 12.11
N GLN A 408 -20.30 2.04 13.22
CA GLN A 408 -21.58 2.24 13.91
C GLN A 408 -21.56 3.50 14.76
N ASN A 409 -20.40 3.83 15.32
CA ASN A 409 -20.16 5.06 16.05
C ASN A 409 -19.63 6.17 15.13
N ASP A 410 -18.45 6.00 14.50
CA ASP A 410 -17.83 7.08 13.70
C ASP A 410 -16.82 6.64 12.63
N LEU A 411 -16.38 5.36 12.58
CA LEU A 411 -15.33 4.96 11.63
C LEU A 411 -15.79 4.82 10.19
N GLU A 412 -15.28 5.73 9.36
CA GLU A 412 -15.55 5.72 7.92
C GLU A 412 -14.51 4.87 7.17
N TRP A 413 -13.23 5.08 7.45
CA TRP A 413 -12.17 4.45 6.67
C TRP A 413 -11.09 3.87 7.57
N PHE A 414 -10.56 2.71 7.19
CA PHE A 414 -9.29 2.28 7.74
C PHE A 414 -8.39 1.62 6.71
N ALA A 415 -7.08 1.73 6.93
CA ALA A 415 -6.07 1.07 6.13
C ALA A 415 -5.23 0.10 6.96
N VAL A 416 -5.10 -1.13 6.47
CA VAL A 416 -4.22 -2.16 7.02
C VAL A 416 -3.02 -2.33 6.09
N ALA A 417 -1.97 -1.54 6.33
CA ALA A 417 -0.69 -1.60 5.63
C ALA A 417 0.16 -2.78 6.15
N ALA A 418 -0.31 -3.99 5.87
CA ALA A 418 0.32 -5.25 6.26
C ALA A 418 -0.01 -6.37 5.25
N CYS A 419 0.68 -7.50 5.36
CA CYS A 419 0.61 -8.59 4.38
C CYS A 419 -0.78 -9.24 4.27
N GLY A 420 -1.40 -9.14 3.09
CA GLY A 420 -2.47 -10.03 2.65
C GLY A 420 -3.91 -9.90 3.20
N PRO A 421 -4.34 -8.95 4.07
CA PRO A 421 -5.71 -8.97 4.62
C PRO A 421 -6.82 -8.98 3.55
N LEU A 422 -6.54 -8.49 2.33
CA LEU A 422 -7.44 -8.49 1.19
C LEU A 422 -7.10 -9.53 0.12
N GLN A 423 -6.35 -10.58 0.44
CA GLN A 423 -6.11 -11.73 -0.46
C GLN A 423 -7.43 -12.34 -0.94
N ASP A 424 -7.46 -12.75 -2.21
CA ASP A 424 -8.62 -13.35 -2.87
C ASP A 424 -8.22 -14.23 -4.06
N ASP A 425 -8.99 -15.28 -4.32
CA ASP A 425 -8.82 -16.20 -5.45
C ASP A 425 -8.83 -15.51 -6.83
N VAL A 426 -9.39 -14.29 -6.95
CA VAL A 426 -9.42 -13.52 -8.20
C VAL A 426 -8.07 -12.93 -8.58
N ILE A 427 -7.20 -12.67 -7.60
CA ILE A 427 -5.86 -12.08 -7.80
C ILE A 427 -4.74 -13.10 -7.56
N SER A 428 -4.94 -14.08 -6.68
CA SER A 428 -3.95 -15.14 -6.42
C SER A 428 -4.62 -16.41 -5.93
N ALA A 429 -4.23 -17.55 -6.52
CA ALA A 429 -4.84 -18.84 -6.21
C ALA A 429 -4.64 -19.22 -4.73
N GLY A 430 -5.73 -19.60 -4.05
CA GLY A 430 -5.69 -19.93 -2.61
C GLY A 430 -5.90 -18.73 -1.70
N GLY A 431 -6.11 -17.52 -2.26
CA GLY A 431 -6.46 -16.32 -1.52
C GLY A 431 -7.89 -16.30 -0.99
N GLY A 432 -8.75 -17.24 -1.40
CA GLY A 432 -10.08 -17.41 -0.84
C GLY A 432 -11.11 -16.37 -1.32
N ASP A 433 -12.06 -16.02 -0.46
CA ASP A 433 -13.15 -15.08 -0.77
C ASP A 433 -13.18 -13.95 0.25
N VAL A 434 -12.58 -12.81 -0.12
CA VAL A 434 -12.47 -11.63 0.74
C VAL A 434 -13.85 -11.11 1.16
N LEU A 435 -14.85 -11.22 0.27
CA LEU A 435 -16.18 -10.66 0.51
C LEU A 435 -16.94 -11.45 1.57
N SER A 436 -16.67 -12.76 1.69
CA SER A 436 -17.17 -13.57 2.80
C SER A 436 -16.41 -13.31 4.08
N ARG A 437 -15.09 -13.11 3.95
CA ARG A 437 -14.19 -12.96 5.08
C ARG A 437 -14.51 -11.71 5.91
N TRP A 438 -14.68 -10.57 5.26
CA TRP A 438 -14.83 -9.29 5.95
C TRP A 438 -16.27 -8.73 5.94
N ASP A 439 -17.28 -9.52 5.55
CA ASP A 439 -18.69 -9.06 5.53
C ASP A 439 -19.15 -8.48 6.88
N GLY A 440 -18.78 -9.15 7.98
CA GLY A 440 -19.15 -8.75 9.34
C GLY A 440 -18.57 -7.42 9.78
N ALA A 441 -17.46 -6.97 9.18
CA ALA A 441 -16.79 -5.72 9.53
C ALA A 441 -17.58 -4.46 9.16
N PHE A 442 -18.56 -4.54 8.25
CA PHE A 442 -19.22 -3.36 7.69
C PHE A 442 -20.59 -3.09 8.33
N ASP A 443 -20.60 -2.40 9.49
CA ASP A 443 -21.82 -1.91 10.19
C ASP A 443 -21.98 -0.38 10.12
N GLY A 444 -21.53 0.21 9.02
CA GLY A 444 -21.46 1.66 8.85
C GLY A 444 -20.11 2.08 8.29
N LEU A 445 -19.09 1.23 8.38
CA LEU A 445 -17.81 1.43 7.72
C LEU A 445 -17.98 1.71 6.23
N HIS A 446 -17.30 2.72 5.72
CA HIS A 446 -17.28 3.03 4.30
C HIS A 446 -16.32 2.12 3.56
N THR A 447 -15.03 2.14 3.93
CA THR A 447 -13.99 1.40 3.19
C THR A 447 -12.92 0.80 4.10
N MET A 448 -12.60 -0.48 3.84
CA MET A 448 -11.41 -1.18 4.32
C MET A 448 -10.35 -1.20 3.21
N LEU A 449 -9.19 -0.62 3.48
CA LEU A 449 -8.03 -0.60 2.59
C LEU A 449 -6.98 -1.60 3.07
N GLY A 450 -6.24 -2.23 2.15
CA GLY A 450 -5.15 -3.12 2.52
C GLY A 450 -4.43 -3.74 1.33
N TYR A 451 -3.66 -4.80 1.57
CA TYR A 451 -2.94 -5.54 0.54
C TYR A 451 -3.53 -6.93 0.30
N GLY A 452 -3.36 -7.43 -0.93
CA GLY A 452 -3.69 -8.78 -1.37
C GLY A 452 -2.46 -9.69 -1.57
N ALA A 453 -1.31 -9.30 -1.03
CA ALA A 453 -0.03 -9.99 -1.16
C ALA A 453 0.90 -9.67 0.03
N ILE A 454 2.04 -10.36 0.12
CA ILE A 454 3.16 -9.96 0.99
C ILE A 454 3.78 -8.66 0.45
N THR A 455 4.17 -7.76 1.36
CA THR A 455 4.76 -6.44 1.04
C THR A 455 6.12 -6.27 1.70
N PHE A 456 6.82 -5.19 1.36
CA PHE A 456 8.10 -4.82 1.95
C PHE A 456 7.91 -3.75 3.02
N ASP A 457 8.70 -3.83 4.08
CA ASP A 457 8.78 -2.80 5.11
C ASP A 457 9.32 -1.49 4.51
N ASN A 458 8.76 -0.36 4.91
CA ASN A 458 9.05 0.96 4.35
C ASN A 458 8.60 2.05 5.33
N THR A 459 8.80 3.32 4.97
CA THR A 459 8.52 4.48 5.84
C THR A 459 7.53 5.49 5.26
N ASP A 460 6.89 5.19 4.12
CA ASP A 460 6.24 6.20 3.28
C ASP A 460 4.72 6.04 3.09
N GLU A 461 4.15 4.87 3.36
CA GLU A 461 2.73 4.57 3.14
C GLU A 461 1.81 5.53 3.88
N GLY A 462 2.01 5.73 5.19
CA GLY A 462 1.13 6.59 5.97
C GLY A 462 1.19 8.06 5.55
N ARG A 463 2.40 8.58 5.31
CA ARG A 463 2.63 9.97 4.85
C ARG A 463 2.00 10.21 3.47
N LYS A 464 2.18 9.28 2.52
CA LYS A 464 1.66 9.42 1.16
C LYS A 464 0.14 9.27 1.10
N LEU A 465 -0.44 8.35 1.88
CA LEU A 465 -1.90 8.22 1.98
C LEU A 465 -2.51 9.54 2.47
N ALA A 466 -2.01 10.07 3.59
CA ALA A 466 -2.49 11.34 4.13
C ALA A 466 -2.28 12.52 3.18
N ARG A 467 -1.15 12.56 2.46
CA ARG A 467 -0.90 13.57 1.42
C ARG A 467 -1.95 13.49 0.31
N TYR A 468 -2.16 12.31 -0.28
CA TYR A 468 -3.02 12.17 -1.46
C TYR A 468 -4.49 12.41 -1.18
N THR A 469 -4.98 12.03 -0.01
CA THR A 469 -6.34 12.37 0.39
C THR A 469 -6.51 13.88 0.60
N ARG A 470 -5.51 14.57 1.17
CA ARG A 470 -5.48 16.04 1.30
C ARG A 470 -5.30 16.79 -0.02
N ASP A 471 -4.68 16.16 -1.01
CA ASP A 471 -4.57 16.71 -2.36
C ASP A 471 -5.90 16.55 -3.14
N GLY A 472 -6.95 16.02 -2.50
CA GLY A 472 -8.29 15.87 -3.07
C GLY A 472 -8.47 14.59 -3.90
N MET A 473 -7.63 13.56 -3.73
CA MET A 473 -7.92 12.24 -4.29
C MET A 473 -8.95 11.50 -3.43
N SER A 474 -9.73 10.63 -4.07
CA SER A 474 -10.59 9.69 -3.35
C SER A 474 -9.72 8.80 -2.44
N VAL A 475 -10.28 8.33 -1.33
CA VAL A 475 -9.59 7.49 -0.34
C VAL A 475 -9.03 6.21 -0.99
N ILE A 476 -9.79 5.60 -1.89
CA ILE A 476 -9.36 4.40 -2.63
C ILE A 476 -8.21 4.73 -3.60
N ASP A 477 -8.32 5.80 -4.39
CA ASP A 477 -7.28 6.17 -5.35
C ASP A 477 -5.99 6.62 -4.65
N ALA A 478 -6.11 7.35 -3.55
CA ALA A 478 -5.00 7.74 -2.70
C ALA A 478 -4.24 6.51 -2.18
N TRP A 479 -4.95 5.49 -1.70
CA TRP A 479 -4.32 4.23 -1.26
C TRP A 479 -3.67 3.46 -2.41
N PHE A 480 -4.36 3.34 -3.55
CA PHE A 480 -3.82 2.61 -4.71
C PHE A 480 -2.57 3.28 -5.26
N ARG A 481 -2.56 4.61 -5.37
CA ARG A 481 -1.39 5.38 -5.76
C ARG A 481 -0.26 5.24 -4.74
N THR A 482 -0.57 5.31 -3.44
CA THR A 482 0.40 5.14 -2.36
C THR A 482 1.13 3.80 -2.47
N ALA A 483 0.37 2.71 -2.55
CA ALA A 483 0.94 1.37 -2.67
C ALA A 483 1.78 1.21 -3.94
N LYS A 484 1.28 1.68 -5.09
CA LYS A 484 2.01 1.69 -6.37
C LYS A 484 3.32 2.47 -6.29
N GLU A 485 3.39 3.56 -5.55
CA GLU A 485 4.64 4.35 -5.45
C GLU A 485 5.61 3.86 -4.37
N VAL A 486 5.19 3.01 -3.44
CA VAL A 486 6.01 2.60 -2.29
C VAL A 486 6.47 1.15 -2.37
N GLN A 487 5.59 0.25 -2.82
CA GLN A 487 5.88 -1.18 -2.89
C GLN A 487 6.55 -1.52 -4.23
N PRO A 488 7.43 -2.54 -4.29
CA PRO A 488 7.85 -3.08 -5.57
C PRO A 488 6.68 -3.75 -6.30
N ALA A 489 6.84 -3.99 -7.61
CA ALA A 489 5.80 -4.64 -8.41
C ALA A 489 5.63 -6.14 -8.06
N THR A 490 6.68 -6.78 -7.57
CA THR A 490 6.71 -8.22 -7.23
C THR A 490 7.40 -8.44 -5.89
N ASN A 491 7.06 -9.54 -5.22
CA ASN A 491 7.70 -9.97 -3.97
C ASN A 491 8.42 -11.32 -4.06
N GLY A 492 8.33 -12.02 -5.19
CA GLY A 492 9.01 -13.30 -5.38
C GLY A 492 8.36 -14.49 -4.67
N GLU A 493 7.23 -14.29 -4.00
CA GLU A 493 6.51 -15.33 -3.26
C GLU A 493 5.57 -16.14 -4.18
N ALA A 494 5.23 -17.35 -3.76
CA ALA A 494 4.22 -18.15 -4.44
C ALA A 494 2.80 -17.71 -4.06
N ALA A 495 1.80 -18.12 -4.84
CA ALA A 495 0.40 -17.94 -4.47
C ALA A 495 0.10 -18.64 -3.12
N PRO A 496 -0.71 -18.04 -2.23
CA PRO A 496 -1.51 -16.83 -2.43
C PRO A 496 -0.76 -15.51 -2.14
N ASP A 497 0.48 -15.58 -1.69
CA ASP A 497 1.24 -14.44 -1.16
C ASP A 497 1.94 -13.60 -2.24
N GLY A 498 2.06 -14.11 -3.45
CA GLY A 498 2.67 -13.44 -4.60
C GLY A 498 2.33 -14.13 -5.94
N PRO A 499 3.15 -13.92 -7.00
CA PRO A 499 4.41 -13.16 -7.01
C PRO A 499 4.23 -11.65 -7.17
N ASP A 500 3.05 -11.21 -7.63
CA ASP A 500 2.72 -9.80 -7.80
C ASP A 500 2.27 -9.17 -6.48
N VAL A 501 2.66 -7.93 -6.23
CA VAL A 501 2.12 -7.15 -5.11
C VAL A 501 0.78 -6.53 -5.55
N TRP A 502 -0.27 -6.83 -4.79
CA TRP A 502 -1.62 -6.33 -5.03
C TRP A 502 -2.05 -5.39 -3.91
N VAL A 503 -2.54 -4.21 -4.26
CA VAL A 503 -3.25 -3.31 -3.33
C VAL A 503 -4.74 -3.45 -3.55
N GLY A 504 -5.52 -3.43 -2.46
CA GLY A 504 -6.97 -3.62 -2.49
C GLY A 504 -7.76 -2.64 -1.63
N ALA A 505 -9.04 -2.51 -1.98
CA ALA A 505 -10.03 -1.74 -1.23
C ALA A 505 -11.36 -2.51 -1.27
N MET A 506 -11.94 -2.75 -0.09
CA MET A 506 -13.26 -3.35 0.09
C MET A 506 -14.23 -2.31 0.65
N TRP A 507 -15.44 -2.27 0.11
CA TRP A 507 -16.50 -1.39 0.56
C TRP A 507 -17.87 -2.03 0.40
N VAL A 508 -18.89 -1.37 0.93
CA VAL A 508 -20.27 -1.82 0.89
C VAL A 508 -21.19 -0.75 0.31
N THR A 509 -22.26 -1.16 -0.37
CA THR A 509 -23.22 -0.23 -0.98
C THR A 509 -24.67 -0.57 -0.66
N LYS A 510 -25.52 0.45 -0.70
CA LYS A 510 -26.99 0.34 -0.66
C LYS A 510 -27.62 1.33 -1.63
N ALA A 511 -28.93 1.24 -1.81
CA ALA A 511 -29.64 2.13 -2.74
C ALA A 511 -29.38 3.61 -2.39
N GLY A 512 -28.77 4.35 -3.31
CA GLY A 512 -28.46 5.78 -3.15
C GLY A 512 -27.20 6.08 -2.33
N VAL A 513 -26.43 5.08 -1.91
CA VAL A 513 -25.21 5.24 -1.10
C VAL A 513 -24.11 4.35 -1.65
N ASP A 514 -23.02 4.98 -2.11
CA ASP A 514 -21.83 4.31 -2.63
C ASP A 514 -20.57 5.08 -2.16
N PRO A 515 -19.82 4.54 -1.19
CA PRO A 515 -18.62 5.18 -0.66
C PRO A 515 -17.38 5.01 -1.56
N SER A 516 -17.48 4.37 -2.72
CA SER A 516 -16.30 4.11 -3.58
C SER A 516 -15.60 5.38 -4.07
N GLY A 517 -16.30 6.52 -4.07
CA GLY A 517 -15.78 7.83 -4.47
C GLY A 517 -15.57 8.79 -3.31
N ASP A 518 -15.52 8.28 -2.08
CA ASP A 518 -15.30 9.09 -0.90
C ASP A 518 -13.96 9.80 -0.93
N HIS A 519 -13.96 11.04 -0.47
CA HIS A 519 -12.78 11.81 -0.11
C HIS A 519 -12.70 11.87 1.41
N ILE A 520 -11.56 12.25 1.97
CA ILE A 520 -11.55 12.62 3.39
C ILE A 520 -12.36 13.91 3.61
N TRP A 521 -12.82 14.12 4.84
CA TRP A 521 -13.57 15.30 5.21
C TRP A 521 -12.85 16.61 4.84
N GLY A 522 -13.58 17.52 4.16
CA GLY A 522 -13.05 18.82 3.72
C GLY A 522 -12.44 18.81 2.31
N HIS A 523 -12.19 17.64 1.73
CA HIS A 523 -11.44 17.50 0.45
C HIS A 523 -12.26 16.91 -0.70
N GLY A 524 -13.56 16.74 -0.52
CA GLY A 524 -14.49 16.30 -1.56
C GLY A 524 -15.80 15.77 -0.99
N SER A 525 -16.50 14.95 -1.78
CA SER A 525 -17.73 14.31 -1.33
C SER A 525 -17.45 13.11 -0.44
N VAL A 526 -18.28 12.95 0.58
CA VAL A 526 -18.36 11.75 1.42
C VAL A 526 -19.78 11.23 1.35
N ALA A 527 -19.93 9.93 1.15
CA ALA A 527 -21.21 9.25 1.19
C ALA A 527 -21.87 9.36 2.58
N ALA A 528 -23.13 9.00 2.66
CA ALA A 528 -23.75 8.74 3.96
C ALA A 528 -23.43 7.32 4.41
N ASP A 529 -23.52 7.05 5.71
CA ASP A 529 -23.16 5.76 6.29
C ASP A 529 -23.95 4.63 5.61
N PRO A 530 -23.27 3.61 5.03
CA PRO A 530 -23.89 2.51 4.34
C PRO A 530 -24.53 1.49 5.30
N THR A 531 -25.08 1.90 6.44
CA THR A 531 -25.82 1.05 7.40
C THR A 531 -26.84 0.12 6.71
N ALA A 532 -26.88 -1.15 7.14
CA ALA A 532 -27.61 -2.24 6.50
C ALA A 532 -27.34 -2.37 4.98
N PRO A 533 -26.07 -2.53 4.56
CA PRO A 533 -25.72 -2.56 3.15
C PRO A 533 -26.29 -3.79 2.44
N THR A 534 -26.47 -3.66 1.12
CA THR A 534 -27.09 -4.66 0.25
C THR A 534 -26.12 -5.32 -0.71
N GLN A 535 -24.91 -4.80 -0.84
CA GLN A 535 -23.88 -5.32 -1.73
C GLN A 535 -22.50 -5.11 -1.11
N LEU A 536 -21.62 -6.09 -1.34
CA LEU A 536 -20.20 -6.07 -0.99
C LEU A 536 -19.41 -5.93 -2.29
N VAL A 537 -18.37 -5.11 -2.28
CA VAL A 537 -17.47 -4.91 -3.41
C VAL A 537 -16.03 -4.89 -2.91
N CYS A 538 -15.13 -5.51 -3.65
CA CYS A 538 -13.70 -5.35 -3.43
C CYS A 538 -13.01 -5.18 -4.79
N MET A 539 -12.02 -4.28 -4.81
CA MET A 539 -11.24 -3.93 -5.98
C MET A 539 -9.76 -4.08 -5.66
N TRP A 540 -8.98 -4.54 -6.64
CA TRP A 540 -7.54 -4.68 -6.52
C TRP A 540 -6.86 -4.17 -7.77
N THR A 541 -5.66 -3.61 -7.65
CA THR A 541 -4.76 -3.32 -8.77
C THR A 541 -3.36 -3.80 -8.43
N THR A 542 -2.61 -4.23 -9.45
CA THR A 542 -1.17 -4.48 -9.31
C THR A 542 -0.42 -3.20 -8.94
N CYS A 543 0.60 -3.34 -8.08
CA CYS A 543 1.53 -2.28 -7.73
C CYS A 543 2.57 -2.03 -8.83
#